data_AF-A0A2W4ISF4-F1
#
_entry.id   AF-A0A2W4ISF4-F1
#
_cell.length_a   1.000
_cell.length_b   1.000
_cell.length_c   1.000
_cell.angle_alpha   90.00
_cell.angle_beta   90.00
_cell.angle_gamma   90.00
#
_symmetry.space_group_name_H-M   'P 1'
#
loop_
_entity.id
_entity.type
_entity.pdbx_description
1 polymer ?
#
loop_
_entity_poly.entity_id
_entity_poly.type
_entity_poly.pdbx_seq_one_letter_code
_entity_poly.pdbx_strand_id
1 'polypeptide(L)'
;DRAMAALGTALRAGRNRRLQMLAGIDTEALLRALPLWIGTVTDIEDLLPQHAGMFDLVILDEASHIDQIRAAGVLARGRRAVIAGDPQQLRFVSFVADRDVTAVIDEHGLGGIADRLDVRRNSAFDLAAGATPVTMLHEHYRSVPHLIGFSSERFYRGRVSTATRHPRNHGVDAIDVHHVSGGPAVDGISEAELQATVELVAKLLDEGVRDLAVITPFRAQADRIEAELLAAYSADQIIDYRLRCGTVHSFQGSEANTVVVSLGVHRDDAPSRQRFAADKNLFNVLLTRARQKLHVVTALEAGEPGLIADFLDYAEHPPTPPRSSSVPQWAEDVAAELAAAGATVSTGYPVGRWTVDICLGDDADAVGLICGVHPDGPAAHVDRQRVLRQVGWRTRDVFPSRYAGNPTRAALDVLADFPHATGPSRSGQGDDKAHGR
;
A
#
# COMPACT_ATOMS: atom_id res chain seq x y z
N ASP A 1 30.52 12.21 -25.91
CA ASP A 1 31.60 12.33 -24.90
C ASP A 1 31.82 13.71 -24.30
N ARG A 2 31.74 14.84 -25.03
CA ARG A 2 31.92 16.19 -24.43
C ARG A 2 30.83 16.59 -23.42
N ALA A 3 29.56 16.34 -23.71
CA ALA A 3 28.46 16.66 -22.79
C ALA A 3 28.56 15.88 -21.47
N MET A 4 28.97 14.61 -21.53
CA MET A 4 29.22 13.77 -20.37
C MET A 4 30.40 14.25 -19.52
N ALA A 5 31.51 14.65 -20.16
CA ALA A 5 32.64 15.24 -19.45
C ALA A 5 32.28 16.59 -18.81
N ALA A 6 31.47 17.41 -19.49
CA ALA A 6 30.98 18.69 -18.97
C ALA A 6 30.07 18.48 -17.75
N LEU A 7 29.15 17.50 -17.81
CA LEU A 7 28.33 17.10 -16.67
C LEU A 7 29.21 16.66 -15.49
N GLY A 8 30.14 15.71 -15.71
CA GLY A 8 31.03 15.23 -14.65
C GLY A 8 31.88 16.34 -14.01
N THR A 9 32.24 17.37 -14.78
CA THR A 9 32.94 18.55 -14.26
C THR A 9 32.00 19.46 -13.46
N ALA A 10 30.77 19.68 -13.94
CA ALA A 10 29.76 20.48 -13.26
C ALA A 10 29.39 19.87 -11.89
N LEU A 11 29.28 18.54 -11.80
CA LEU A 11 28.95 17.85 -10.55
C LEU A 11 30.03 17.97 -9.46
N ARG A 12 31.28 18.26 -9.83
CA ARG A 12 32.38 18.51 -8.88
C ARG A 12 32.46 19.97 -8.43
N ALA A 13 31.67 20.86 -9.03
CA ALA A 13 31.66 22.28 -8.71
C ALA A 13 30.67 22.59 -7.59
N GLY A 14 30.90 23.69 -6.85
CA GLY A 14 29.92 24.20 -5.90
C GLY A 14 28.62 24.62 -6.59
N ARG A 15 27.49 24.57 -5.87
CA ARG A 15 26.11 24.69 -6.40
C ARG A 15 25.90 25.80 -7.43
N ASN A 16 26.28 27.04 -7.13
CA ASN A 16 26.08 28.16 -8.05
C ASN A 16 26.86 28.00 -9.36
N ARG A 17 28.10 27.52 -9.27
CA ARG A 17 28.96 27.27 -10.43
C ARG A 17 28.47 26.07 -11.23
N ARG A 18 27.98 25.03 -10.55
CA ARG A 18 27.34 23.86 -11.16
C ARG A 18 26.16 24.29 -12.03
N LEU A 19 25.22 25.09 -11.50
CA LEU A 19 24.06 25.57 -12.25
C LEU A 19 24.45 26.34 -13.52
N GLN A 20 25.44 27.23 -13.43
CA GLN A 20 25.97 27.95 -14.59
C GLN A 20 26.59 27.00 -15.63
N MET A 21 27.34 26.00 -15.19
CA MET A 21 27.96 25.01 -16.07
C MET A 21 26.90 24.13 -16.74
N LEU A 22 25.88 23.69 -16.00
CA LEU A 22 24.77 22.88 -16.52
C LEU A 22 23.99 23.63 -17.61
N ALA A 23 23.77 24.94 -17.45
CA ALA A 23 23.08 25.76 -18.45
C ALA A 23 23.82 25.84 -19.81
N GLY A 24 25.13 25.54 -19.84
CA GLY A 24 25.94 25.51 -21.06
C GLY A 24 26.08 24.12 -21.69
N ILE A 25 25.48 23.08 -21.10
CA ILE A 25 25.59 21.71 -21.62
C ILE A 25 24.64 21.53 -22.81
N ASP A 26 25.18 21.01 -23.91
CA ASP A 26 24.38 20.52 -25.04
C ASP A 26 23.45 19.40 -24.57
N THR A 27 22.18 19.73 -24.45
CA THR A 27 21.13 18.87 -23.91
C THR A 27 20.78 17.73 -24.84
N GLU A 28 20.84 17.93 -26.15
CA GLU A 28 20.57 16.86 -27.12
C GLU A 28 21.69 15.82 -27.07
N ALA A 29 22.95 16.26 -27.00
CA ALA A 29 24.08 15.36 -26.81
C ALA A 29 24.02 14.63 -25.47
N LEU A 30 23.57 15.28 -24.40
CA LEU A 30 23.40 14.66 -23.08
C LEU A 30 22.33 13.56 -23.11
N LEU A 31 21.14 13.86 -23.64
CA LEU A 31 20.01 12.93 -23.62
C LEU A 31 20.17 11.78 -24.62
N ARG A 32 20.93 11.96 -25.71
CA ARG A 32 21.33 10.83 -26.57
C ARG A 32 22.19 9.81 -25.84
N ALA A 33 23.03 10.24 -24.92
CA ALA A 33 23.88 9.36 -24.13
C ALA A 33 23.14 8.80 -22.90
N LEU A 34 22.35 9.65 -22.23
CA LEU A 34 21.56 9.33 -21.03
C LEU A 34 20.08 9.68 -21.26
N PRO A 35 19.30 8.79 -21.88
CA PRO A 35 17.91 9.07 -22.24
C PRO A 35 16.93 8.98 -21.07
N LEU A 36 17.32 8.28 -19.99
CA LEU A 36 16.49 8.06 -18.81
C LEU A 36 17.19 8.61 -17.57
N TRP A 37 16.45 9.39 -16.80
CA TRP A 37 16.91 9.99 -15.55
C TRP A 37 15.90 9.67 -14.46
N ILE A 38 16.41 9.17 -13.34
CA ILE A 38 15.62 8.83 -12.15
C ILE A 38 16.32 9.51 -10.98
N GLY A 39 15.56 10.28 -10.20
CA GLY A 39 16.08 11.00 -9.04
C GLY A 39 14.95 11.72 -8.31
N THR A 40 15.26 12.27 -7.14
CA THR A 40 14.33 13.14 -6.44
C THR A 40 14.14 14.45 -7.20
N VAL A 41 13.08 15.21 -6.88
CA VAL A 41 12.88 16.55 -7.44
C VAL A 41 14.13 17.42 -7.25
N THR A 42 14.73 17.37 -6.06
CA THR A 42 15.96 18.10 -5.73
C THR A 42 17.14 17.67 -6.60
N ASP A 43 17.32 16.36 -6.81
CA ASP A 43 18.38 15.85 -7.68
C ASP A 43 18.20 16.35 -9.11
N ILE A 44 16.97 16.32 -9.63
CA ILE A 44 16.68 16.81 -10.98
C ILE A 44 16.96 18.32 -11.10
N GLU A 45 16.65 19.12 -10.08
CA GLU A 45 16.99 20.54 -10.07
C GLU A 45 18.50 20.79 -10.08
N ASP A 46 19.25 19.99 -9.33
CA ASP A 46 20.69 20.17 -9.12
C ASP A 46 21.58 19.54 -10.20
N LEU A 47 21.09 18.52 -10.91
CA LEU A 47 21.87 17.71 -11.85
C LEU A 47 21.56 18.02 -13.32
N LEU A 48 20.37 18.53 -13.62
CA LEU A 48 19.94 18.72 -15.01
C LEU A 48 19.95 20.18 -15.46
N PRO A 49 20.36 20.45 -16.71
CA PRO A 49 20.20 21.76 -17.33
C PRO A 49 18.78 22.31 -17.18
N GLN A 50 18.65 23.62 -17.04
CA GLN A 50 17.35 24.31 -16.92
C GLN A 50 16.75 24.63 -18.30
N HIS A 51 16.68 23.63 -19.18
CA HIS A 51 16.08 23.77 -20.52
C HIS A 51 14.68 23.19 -20.55
N ALA A 52 13.71 24.01 -20.93
CA ALA A 52 12.32 23.60 -21.02
C ALA A 52 12.11 22.57 -22.14
N GLY A 53 11.23 21.59 -21.89
CA GLY A 53 10.86 20.57 -22.88
C GLY A 53 12.01 19.69 -23.38
N MET A 54 13.08 19.55 -22.59
CA MET A 54 14.21 18.68 -22.91
C MET A 54 13.83 17.19 -22.93
N PHE A 55 12.86 16.78 -22.12
CA PHE A 55 12.32 15.42 -22.12
C PHE A 55 10.97 15.35 -22.85
N ASP A 56 10.75 14.29 -23.61
CA ASP A 56 9.46 14.02 -24.24
C ASP A 56 8.36 13.60 -23.24
N LEU A 57 8.77 13.11 -22.06
CA LEU A 57 7.90 12.69 -20.97
C LEU A 57 8.62 12.88 -19.62
N VAL A 58 7.90 13.46 -18.66
CA VAL A 58 8.25 13.47 -17.23
C VAL A 58 7.23 12.64 -16.48
N ILE A 59 7.70 11.83 -15.52
CA ILE A 59 6.82 11.10 -14.61
C ILE A 59 7.08 11.62 -13.19
N LEU A 60 6.05 12.15 -12.55
CA LEU A 60 6.08 12.46 -11.13
C LEU A 60 5.30 11.38 -10.38
N ASP A 61 6.00 10.61 -9.57
CA ASP A 61 5.41 9.65 -8.63
C ASP A 61 5.30 10.27 -7.24
N GLU A 62 4.42 9.72 -6.39
CA GLU A 62 4.11 10.25 -5.05
C GLU A 62 3.76 11.76 -5.08
N ALA A 63 3.11 12.21 -6.15
CA ALA A 63 2.88 13.63 -6.42
C ALA A 63 1.96 14.33 -5.40
N SER A 64 1.24 13.57 -4.57
CA SER A 64 0.48 14.10 -3.42
C SER A 64 1.41 14.62 -2.30
N HIS A 65 2.66 14.18 -2.27
CA HIS A 65 3.69 14.58 -1.31
C HIS A 65 4.69 15.62 -1.89
N ILE A 66 4.44 16.13 -3.10
CA ILE A 66 5.27 17.14 -3.75
C ILE A 66 4.49 18.46 -3.81
N ASP A 67 5.07 19.57 -3.35
CA ASP A 67 4.46 20.90 -3.46
C ASP A 67 4.54 21.46 -4.89
N GLN A 68 3.72 22.48 -5.16
CA GLN A 68 3.57 23.10 -6.47
C GLN A 68 4.89 23.65 -7.04
N ILE A 69 5.71 24.27 -6.19
CA ILE A 69 6.91 25.00 -6.60
C ILE A 69 8.01 24.01 -6.98
N ARG A 70 8.20 22.99 -6.15
CA ARG A 70 9.13 21.89 -6.44
C ARG A 70 8.76 21.16 -7.71
N ALA A 71 7.48 20.85 -7.91
CA ALA A 71 7.04 20.19 -9.13
C ALA A 71 7.27 21.04 -10.39
N ALA A 72 7.12 22.36 -10.31
CA ALA A 72 7.21 23.24 -11.48
C ALA A 72 8.56 23.12 -12.22
N GLY A 73 9.68 23.06 -11.49
CA GLY A 73 11.02 22.95 -12.08
C GLY A 73 11.23 21.64 -12.85
N VAL A 74 10.64 20.54 -12.36
CA VAL A 74 10.71 19.24 -13.03
C VAL A 74 9.76 19.20 -14.24
N LEU A 75 8.53 19.69 -14.06
CA LEU A 75 7.50 19.70 -15.11
C LEU A 75 7.89 20.58 -16.30
N ALA A 76 8.54 21.73 -16.07
CA ALA A 76 9.00 22.60 -17.14
C ALA A 76 9.97 21.91 -18.11
N ARG A 77 10.72 20.90 -17.64
CA ARG A 77 11.66 20.12 -18.47
C ARG A 77 10.96 19.08 -19.34
N GLY A 78 9.67 18.80 -19.13
CA GLY A 78 8.90 17.82 -19.89
C GLY A 78 7.96 18.45 -20.92
N ARG A 79 7.84 17.83 -22.09
CA ARG A 79 6.80 18.17 -23.09
C ARG A 79 5.44 17.59 -22.72
N ARG A 80 5.44 16.46 -22.02
CA ARG A 80 4.27 15.75 -21.47
C ARG A 80 4.59 15.30 -20.06
N ALA A 81 3.57 15.14 -19.25
CA ALA A 81 3.73 14.65 -17.88
C ALA A 81 2.72 13.53 -17.57
N VAL A 82 3.18 12.53 -16.82
CA VAL A 82 2.32 11.58 -16.10
C VAL A 82 2.50 11.88 -14.62
N ILE A 83 1.38 12.10 -13.93
CA ILE A 83 1.35 12.45 -12.52
C ILE A 83 0.65 11.31 -11.79
N ALA A 84 1.38 10.62 -10.93
CA ALA A 84 0.90 9.54 -10.09
C ALA A 84 1.02 9.96 -8.63
N GLY A 85 -0.02 9.68 -7.85
CA GLY A 85 -0.05 10.02 -6.43
C GLY A 85 -1.37 9.58 -5.81
N ASP A 86 -1.40 9.58 -4.49
CA ASP A 86 -2.57 9.19 -3.71
C ASP A 86 -2.97 10.31 -2.75
N PRO A 87 -4.11 11.00 -3.00
CA PRO A 87 -4.56 12.10 -2.16
C PRO A 87 -5.04 11.65 -0.77
N GLN A 88 -5.21 10.34 -0.54
CA GLN A 88 -5.55 9.74 0.76
C GLN A 88 -4.31 9.27 1.54
N GLN A 89 -3.10 9.33 0.96
CA GLN A 89 -1.84 9.11 1.67
C GLN A 89 -1.20 10.43 2.11
N LEU A 90 0.00 10.39 2.71
CA LEU A 90 0.69 11.57 3.22
C LEU A 90 0.74 12.70 2.19
N ARG A 91 0.40 13.90 2.65
CA ARG A 91 0.54 15.15 1.90
C ARG A 91 1.81 15.85 2.34
N PHE A 92 2.35 16.71 1.48
CA PHE A 92 3.50 17.53 1.86
C PHE A 92 3.11 18.47 3.02
N VAL A 93 4.08 18.77 3.88
CA VAL A 93 3.89 19.66 5.03
C VAL A 93 4.59 20.99 4.75
N SER A 94 3.86 22.10 4.87
CA SER A 94 4.39 23.45 4.73
C SER A 94 4.21 24.26 6.02
N PHE A 95 5.34 24.77 6.54
CA PHE A 95 5.38 25.62 7.74
C PHE A 95 5.38 27.13 7.40
N VAL A 96 5.35 27.49 6.12
CA VAL A 96 5.31 28.89 5.67
C VAL A 96 3.97 29.50 6.09
N ALA A 97 3.96 30.73 6.60
CA ALA A 97 2.72 31.40 6.96
C ALA A 97 2.01 31.98 5.72
N ASP A 98 0.67 31.99 5.71
CA ASP A 98 -0.11 32.57 4.59
C ASP A 98 0.33 34.01 4.28
N ARG A 99 0.61 34.81 5.31
CA ARG A 99 1.08 36.20 5.16
C ARG A 99 2.39 36.31 4.36
N ASP A 100 3.29 35.33 4.53
CA ASP A 100 4.60 35.35 3.89
C ASP A 100 4.44 34.97 2.41
N VAL A 101 3.52 34.04 2.11
CA VAL A 101 3.12 33.70 0.73
C VAL A 101 2.51 34.91 0.03
N THR A 102 1.56 35.61 0.67
CA THR A 102 0.94 36.82 0.11
C THR A 102 1.97 37.90 -0.15
N ALA A 103 2.89 38.15 0.80
CA ALA A 103 3.94 39.16 0.64
C ALA A 103 4.83 38.88 -0.59
N VAL A 104 5.22 37.62 -0.82
CA VAL A 104 6.03 37.21 -1.99
C VAL A 104 5.24 37.36 -3.29
N ILE A 105 3.95 37.03 -3.29
CA ILE A 105 3.07 37.21 -4.45
C ILE A 105 2.99 38.70 -4.83
N ASP A 106 2.80 39.57 -3.85
CA ASP A 106 2.71 41.03 -4.07
C ASP A 106 4.05 41.62 -4.52
N GLU A 107 5.16 41.23 -3.87
CA GLU A 107 6.52 41.69 -4.20
C GLU A 107 6.90 41.39 -5.65
N HIS A 108 6.53 40.20 -6.15
CA HIS A 108 6.83 39.77 -7.52
C HIS A 108 5.72 40.07 -8.53
N GLY A 109 4.65 40.76 -8.13
CA GLY A 109 3.54 41.10 -9.04
C GLY A 109 2.79 39.87 -9.59
N LEU A 110 2.73 38.78 -8.81
CA LEU A 110 2.13 37.51 -9.21
C LEU A 110 0.61 37.44 -8.94
N GLY A 111 -0.03 38.57 -8.67
CA GLY A 111 -1.46 38.64 -8.32
C GLY A 111 -2.39 37.98 -9.36
N GLY A 112 -2.01 38.01 -10.65
CA GLY A 112 -2.80 37.37 -11.72
C GLY A 112 -2.85 35.84 -11.68
N ILE A 113 -1.98 35.19 -10.88
CA ILE A 113 -1.95 33.73 -10.69
C ILE A 113 -2.09 33.31 -9.22
N ALA A 114 -2.34 34.25 -8.32
CA ALA A 114 -2.40 34.03 -6.87
C ALA A 114 -3.40 32.92 -6.50
N ASP A 115 -4.56 32.88 -7.15
CA ASP A 115 -5.60 31.87 -6.92
C ASP A 115 -5.14 30.43 -7.22
N ARG A 116 -4.05 30.27 -7.99
CA ARG A 116 -3.47 28.96 -8.36
C ARG A 116 -2.28 28.59 -7.48
N LEU A 117 -1.77 29.52 -6.67
CA LEU A 117 -0.57 29.39 -5.83
C LEU A 117 -0.90 29.16 -4.35
N ASP A 118 -1.66 28.08 -4.06
CA ASP A 118 -1.74 27.59 -2.68
C ASP A 118 -0.61 26.60 -2.38
N VAL A 119 0.59 27.16 -2.22
CA VAL A 119 1.83 26.43 -1.97
C VAL A 119 1.86 25.70 -0.62
N ARG A 120 0.82 25.88 0.21
CA ARG A 120 0.71 25.25 1.52
C ARG A 120 -0.21 24.05 1.53
N ARG A 121 -1.26 24.07 0.70
CA ARG A 121 -2.35 23.08 0.74
C ARG A 121 -2.42 22.22 -0.52
N ASN A 122 -2.02 22.75 -1.68
CA ASN A 122 -2.13 22.05 -2.95
C ASN A 122 -0.83 21.35 -3.32
N SER A 123 -0.93 20.05 -3.57
CA SER A 123 0.17 19.25 -4.09
C SER A 123 0.25 19.32 -5.61
N ALA A 124 1.33 18.79 -6.17
CA ALA A 124 1.47 18.58 -7.61
C ALA A 124 0.35 17.69 -8.17
N PHE A 125 -0.09 16.70 -7.38
CA PHE A 125 -1.25 15.88 -7.73
C PHE A 125 -2.54 16.69 -7.79
N ASP A 126 -2.82 17.52 -6.78
CA ASP A 126 -4.06 18.31 -6.76
C ASP A 126 -4.13 19.29 -7.95
N LEU A 127 -2.99 19.89 -8.32
CA LEU A 127 -2.87 20.71 -9.53
C LEU A 127 -3.19 19.93 -10.81
N ALA A 128 -2.62 18.74 -10.96
CA ALA A 128 -2.87 17.88 -12.11
C ALA A 128 -4.33 17.43 -12.18
N ALA A 129 -4.89 17.00 -11.05
CA ALA A 129 -6.28 16.58 -10.94
C ALA A 129 -7.28 17.70 -11.25
N GLY A 130 -6.92 18.97 -10.98
CA GLY A 130 -7.71 20.13 -11.37
C GLY A 130 -7.62 20.49 -12.87
N ALA A 131 -6.60 19.98 -13.57
CA ALA A 131 -6.34 20.32 -14.98
C ALA A 131 -6.75 19.21 -15.97
N THR A 132 -6.79 17.94 -15.54
CA THR A 132 -7.07 16.78 -16.41
C THR A 132 -7.87 15.71 -15.66
N PRO A 133 -8.67 14.88 -16.35
CA PRO A 133 -9.31 13.71 -15.73
C PRO A 133 -8.31 12.80 -15.04
N VAL A 134 -8.69 12.30 -13.86
CA VAL A 134 -7.90 11.37 -13.05
C VAL A 134 -8.35 9.93 -13.33
N THR A 135 -7.40 9.06 -13.67
CA THR A 135 -7.64 7.61 -13.75
C THR A 135 -7.36 6.97 -12.39
N MET A 136 -8.38 6.40 -11.76
CA MET A 136 -8.24 5.66 -10.50
C MET A 136 -7.77 4.22 -10.78
N LEU A 137 -6.80 3.75 -10.01
CA LEU A 137 -6.45 2.34 -9.96
C LEU A 137 -7.29 1.65 -8.88
N HIS A 138 -8.12 0.69 -9.28
CA HIS A 138 -9.19 0.11 -8.44
C HIS A 138 -8.81 -1.20 -7.74
N GLU A 139 -7.59 -1.70 -7.93
CA GLU A 139 -7.21 -3.03 -7.47
C GLU A 139 -6.00 -2.97 -6.54
N HIS A 140 -6.13 -3.60 -5.37
CA HIS A 140 -5.06 -3.77 -4.39
C HIS A 140 -4.43 -5.15 -4.52
N TYR A 141 -3.12 -5.19 -4.73
CA TYR A 141 -2.35 -6.43 -4.97
C TYR A 141 -1.35 -6.78 -3.85
N ARG A 142 -1.29 -5.98 -2.78
CA ARG A 142 -0.22 -6.09 -1.77
C ARG A 142 -0.58 -6.99 -0.59
N SER A 143 -1.66 -6.66 0.09
CA SER A 143 -1.96 -7.16 1.45
C SER A 143 -3.17 -8.09 1.44
N VAL A 144 -3.31 -8.89 2.49
CA VAL A 144 -4.50 -9.73 2.69
C VAL A 144 -5.77 -8.87 2.92
N PRO A 145 -6.98 -9.42 2.69
CA PRO A 145 -8.23 -8.67 2.84
C PRO A 145 -8.42 -7.97 4.18
N HIS A 146 -8.00 -8.60 5.29
CA HIS A 146 -8.14 -8.00 6.63
C HIS A 146 -7.32 -6.70 6.78
N LEU A 147 -6.11 -6.66 6.24
CA LEU A 147 -5.23 -5.47 6.36
C LEU A 147 -5.75 -4.25 5.58
N ILE A 148 -6.23 -4.47 4.35
CA ILE A 148 -6.67 -3.37 3.49
C ILE A 148 -8.14 -2.99 3.70
N GLY A 149 -8.95 -3.88 4.29
CA GLY A 149 -10.41 -3.74 4.34
C GLY A 149 -10.87 -2.44 4.99
N PHE A 150 -10.35 -2.11 6.17
CA PHE A 150 -10.66 -0.83 6.83
C PHE A 150 -10.33 0.36 5.94
N SER A 151 -9.12 0.39 5.36
CA SER A 151 -8.67 1.51 4.54
C SER A 151 -9.49 1.65 3.26
N SER A 152 -9.82 0.53 2.61
CA SER A 152 -10.67 0.50 1.41
C SER A 152 -12.03 1.14 1.65
N GLU A 153 -12.70 0.76 2.74
CA GLU A 153 -14.01 1.30 3.09
C GLU A 153 -13.90 2.76 3.56
N ARG A 154 -13.02 3.02 4.52
CA ARG A 154 -12.95 4.31 5.22
C ARG A 154 -12.41 5.45 4.36
N PHE A 155 -11.37 5.19 3.57
CA PHE A 155 -10.65 6.22 2.80
C PHE A 155 -10.98 6.21 1.32
N TYR A 156 -11.29 5.03 0.75
CA TYR A 156 -11.57 4.90 -0.68
C TYR A 156 -13.06 4.66 -1.02
N ARG A 157 -13.94 4.54 -0.01
CA ARG A 157 -15.38 4.30 -0.15
C ARG A 157 -15.70 2.99 -0.88
N GLY A 158 -14.95 1.93 -0.57
CA GLY A 158 -15.12 0.60 -1.16
C GLY A 158 -14.72 0.50 -2.64
N ARG A 159 -14.14 1.55 -3.22
CA ARG A 159 -13.74 1.60 -4.64
C ARG A 159 -12.41 0.90 -4.94
N VAL A 160 -11.71 0.45 -3.90
CA VAL A 160 -10.46 -0.32 -4.00
C VAL A 160 -10.77 -1.78 -3.65
N SER A 161 -10.80 -2.61 -4.68
CA SER A 161 -11.08 -4.04 -4.58
C SER A 161 -9.81 -4.83 -4.29
N THR A 162 -9.91 -5.86 -3.44
CA THR A 162 -8.76 -6.67 -3.04
C THR A 162 -8.54 -7.81 -4.04
N ALA A 163 -7.53 -7.68 -4.91
CA ALA A 163 -7.19 -8.68 -5.91
C ALA A 163 -6.46 -9.90 -5.32
N THR A 164 -5.84 -9.75 -4.15
CA THR A 164 -5.15 -10.85 -3.45
C THR A 164 -6.11 -11.85 -2.80
N ARG A 165 -7.43 -11.64 -2.85
CA ARG A 165 -8.40 -12.49 -2.16
C ARG A 165 -8.33 -13.93 -2.68
N HIS A 166 -8.16 -14.86 -1.75
CA HIS A 166 -8.06 -16.29 -2.01
C HIS A 166 -8.48 -17.06 -0.74
N PRO A 167 -9.04 -18.27 -0.81
CA PRO A 167 -9.43 -19.03 0.39
C PRO A 167 -8.32 -19.15 1.44
N ARG A 168 -7.08 -19.44 1.03
CA ARG A 168 -5.87 -19.38 1.87
C ARG A 168 -5.65 -18.12 2.74
N ASN A 169 -6.25 -16.97 2.39
CA ASN A 169 -6.00 -15.70 3.09
C ASN A 169 -7.26 -14.92 3.47
N HIS A 170 -8.44 -15.31 3.00
CA HIS A 170 -9.65 -14.50 3.15
C HIS A 170 -10.16 -14.42 4.60
N GLY A 171 -9.79 -15.38 5.44
CA GLY A 171 -10.13 -15.49 6.85
C GLY A 171 -8.93 -15.30 7.77
N VAL A 172 -7.77 -14.88 7.23
CA VAL A 172 -6.57 -14.68 8.04
C VAL A 172 -6.74 -13.43 8.90
N ASP A 173 -6.70 -13.64 10.21
CA ASP A 173 -6.64 -12.56 11.17
C ASP A 173 -5.23 -11.93 11.19
N ALA A 174 -5.08 -10.88 10.38
CA ALA A 174 -3.83 -10.18 10.18
C ALA A 174 -3.59 -8.96 11.09
N ILE A 175 -4.48 -8.63 12.03
CA ILE A 175 -4.33 -7.44 12.88
C ILE A 175 -4.41 -7.85 14.35
N ASP A 176 -3.33 -7.63 15.11
CA ASP A 176 -3.34 -7.84 16.56
C ASP A 176 -3.26 -6.49 17.28
N VAL A 177 -4.19 -6.23 18.20
CA VAL A 177 -4.15 -5.05 19.07
C VAL A 177 -3.60 -5.43 20.44
N HIS A 178 -2.57 -4.71 20.89
CA HIS A 178 -1.87 -4.88 22.16
C HIS A 178 -2.18 -3.68 23.05
N HIS A 179 -3.19 -3.81 23.90
CA HIS A 179 -3.55 -2.77 24.86
C HIS A 179 -2.55 -2.75 26.01
N VAL A 180 -2.08 -1.54 26.35
CA VAL A 180 -1.16 -1.31 27.47
C VAL A 180 -1.75 -0.32 28.45
N SER A 181 -1.52 -0.54 29.75
CA SER A 181 -1.90 0.40 30.79
C SER A 181 -0.81 1.47 30.93
N GLY A 182 -1.11 2.70 30.55
CA GLY A 182 -0.16 3.82 30.57
C GLY A 182 -0.83 5.17 30.81
N GLY A 183 -0.01 6.20 31.02
CA GLY A 183 -0.46 7.59 31.14
C GLY A 183 -0.24 8.38 29.84
N PRO A 184 -0.54 9.70 29.86
CA PRO A 184 -0.21 10.58 28.75
C PRO A 184 1.30 10.65 28.48
N ALA A 185 1.64 11.03 27.25
CA ALA A 185 3.02 11.10 26.82
C ALA A 185 3.78 12.22 27.58
N VAL A 186 4.96 11.87 28.11
CA VAL A 186 5.88 12.83 28.74
C VAL A 186 7.00 13.11 27.76
N ASP A 187 7.30 14.39 27.51
CA ASP A 187 8.26 14.82 26.48
C ASP A 187 8.00 14.20 25.10
N GLY A 188 6.73 13.92 24.80
CA GLY A 188 6.28 13.34 23.53
C GLY A 188 6.44 11.83 23.42
N ILE A 189 6.80 11.14 24.51
CA ILE A 189 7.03 9.70 24.58
C ILE A 189 5.95 9.03 25.43
N SER A 190 5.31 7.98 24.91
CA SER A 190 4.46 7.07 25.68
C SER A 190 5.33 5.91 26.16
N GLU A 191 5.72 5.95 27.43
CA GLU A 191 6.65 4.99 28.02
C GLU A 191 6.07 3.57 28.04
N ALA A 192 4.78 3.42 28.37
CA ALA A 192 4.10 2.13 28.38
C ALA A 192 4.07 1.48 26.99
N GLU A 193 3.77 2.27 25.95
CA GLU A 193 3.80 1.75 24.58
C GLU A 193 5.22 1.48 24.07
N LEU A 194 6.20 2.29 24.48
CA LEU A 194 7.60 2.07 24.12
C LEU A 194 8.08 0.71 24.63
N GLN A 195 7.88 0.44 25.92
CA GLN A 195 8.32 -0.80 26.55
C GLN A 195 7.65 -2.01 25.89
N ALA A 196 6.32 -1.99 25.76
CA ALA A 196 5.58 -3.07 25.12
C ALA A 196 5.97 -3.25 23.65
N THR A 197 6.30 -2.18 22.92
CA THR A 197 6.77 -2.27 21.53
C THR A 197 8.11 -2.98 21.46
N VAL A 198 9.07 -2.62 22.32
CA VAL A 198 10.41 -3.25 22.34
C VAL A 198 10.30 -4.73 22.72
N GLU A 199 9.50 -5.06 23.74
CA GLU A 199 9.22 -6.44 24.16
C GLU A 199 8.57 -7.27 23.05
N LEU A 200 7.56 -6.70 22.37
CA LEU A 200 6.89 -7.37 21.26
C LEU A 200 7.83 -7.62 20.09
N VAL A 201 8.67 -6.64 19.74
CA VAL A 201 9.68 -6.80 18.69
C VAL A 201 10.64 -7.92 19.04
N ALA A 202 11.13 -7.97 20.28
CA ALA A 202 12.01 -9.06 20.73
C ALA A 202 11.35 -10.42 20.59
N LYS A 203 10.11 -10.56 21.09
CA LYS A 203 9.32 -11.78 20.95
C LYS A 203 9.17 -12.21 19.50
N LEU A 204 8.79 -11.30 18.60
CA LEU A 204 8.60 -11.62 17.18
C LEU A 204 9.90 -12.07 16.51
N LEU A 205 11.02 -11.42 16.82
CA LEU A 205 12.33 -11.79 16.26
C LEU A 205 12.79 -13.17 16.74
N ASP A 206 12.54 -13.50 18.02
CA ASP A 206 12.80 -14.81 18.63
C ASP A 206 11.92 -15.92 18.02
N GLU A 207 10.68 -15.60 17.65
CA GLU A 207 9.78 -16.48 16.90
C GLU A 207 10.18 -16.64 15.42
N GLY A 208 11.25 -15.98 14.98
CA GLY A 208 11.78 -16.11 13.62
C GLY A 208 11.18 -15.14 12.61
N VAL A 209 10.40 -14.14 13.04
CA VAL A 209 9.89 -13.10 12.15
C VAL A 209 11.06 -12.29 11.57
N ARG A 210 10.97 -12.01 10.27
CA ARG A 210 11.95 -11.22 9.50
C ARG A 210 11.18 -10.24 8.61
N ASP A 211 11.85 -9.19 8.15
CA ASP A 211 11.21 -8.05 7.49
C ASP A 211 10.14 -7.40 8.38
N LEU A 212 10.63 -6.86 9.50
CA LEU A 212 9.85 -6.19 10.53
C LEU A 212 10.11 -4.68 10.50
N ALA A 213 9.03 -3.90 10.50
CA ALA A 213 9.11 -2.45 10.66
C ALA A 213 8.38 -1.99 11.92
N VAL A 214 8.98 -1.06 12.65
CA VAL A 214 8.35 -0.36 13.77
C VAL A 214 8.06 1.08 13.36
N ILE A 215 6.79 1.48 13.44
CA ILE A 215 6.32 2.76 12.92
C ILE A 215 5.51 3.49 13.97
N THR A 216 5.69 4.80 14.08
CA THR A 216 4.90 5.64 14.97
C THR A 216 4.64 7.03 14.35
N PRO A 217 3.54 7.73 14.67
CA PRO A 217 3.33 9.11 14.24
C PRO A 217 4.43 10.06 14.74
N PHE A 218 4.99 9.80 15.93
CA PHE A 218 5.72 10.79 16.69
C PHE A 218 7.23 10.57 16.64
N ARG A 219 7.98 11.62 16.28
CA ARG A 219 9.44 11.54 16.17
C ARG A 219 10.13 11.17 17.47
N ALA A 220 9.77 11.82 18.59
CA ALA A 220 10.36 11.50 19.89
C ALA A 220 10.15 10.03 20.29
N GLN A 221 8.97 9.47 20.01
CA GLN A 221 8.67 8.06 20.22
C GLN A 221 9.53 7.16 19.32
N ALA A 222 9.64 7.51 18.02
CA ALA A 222 10.44 6.76 17.05
C ALA A 222 11.92 6.73 17.44
N ASP A 223 12.50 7.90 17.72
CA ASP A 223 13.92 8.04 18.07
C ASP A 223 14.26 7.24 19.34
N ARG A 224 13.34 7.20 20.32
CA ARG A 224 13.53 6.42 21.55
C ARG A 224 13.40 4.92 21.35
N ILE A 225 12.41 4.47 20.57
CA ILE A 225 12.30 3.04 20.22
C ILE A 225 13.53 2.60 19.42
N GLU A 226 13.95 3.40 18.44
CA GLU A 226 15.14 3.11 17.63
C GLU A 226 16.40 3.00 18.52
N ALA A 227 16.56 3.89 19.50
CA ALA A 227 17.67 3.82 20.44
C ALA A 227 17.69 2.52 21.26
N GLU A 228 16.54 2.07 21.77
CA GLU A 228 16.44 0.80 22.50
C GLU A 228 16.74 -0.40 21.60
N LEU A 229 16.24 -0.40 20.35
CA LEU A 229 16.50 -1.47 19.38
C LEU A 229 17.99 -1.52 18.98
N LEU A 230 18.63 -0.36 18.79
CA LEU A 230 20.08 -0.28 18.50
C LEU A 230 20.95 -0.70 19.69
N ALA A 231 20.45 -0.54 20.92
CA ALA A 231 21.13 -1.04 22.11
C ALA A 231 20.97 -2.56 22.28
N ALA A 232 19.83 -3.11 21.87
CA ALA A 232 19.52 -4.54 21.99
C ALA A 232 20.11 -5.42 20.87
N TYR A 233 20.23 -4.88 19.64
CA TYR A 233 20.64 -5.65 18.47
C TYR A 233 21.88 -5.07 17.79
N SER A 234 22.79 -5.95 17.38
CA SER A 234 23.93 -5.57 16.55
C SER A 234 23.50 -5.15 15.13
N ALA A 235 24.36 -4.40 14.43
CA ALA A 235 24.10 -3.97 13.05
C ALA A 235 23.84 -5.17 12.11
N ASP A 236 24.58 -6.27 12.28
CA ASP A 236 24.41 -7.47 11.46
C ASP A 236 23.04 -8.12 11.69
N GLN A 237 22.58 -8.17 12.95
CA GLN A 237 21.23 -8.67 13.28
C GLN A 237 20.15 -7.76 12.69
N ILE A 238 20.29 -6.44 12.79
CA ILE A 238 19.32 -5.49 12.22
C ILE A 238 19.20 -5.68 10.70
N ILE A 239 20.32 -5.90 10.01
CA ILE A 239 20.35 -6.17 8.57
C ILE A 239 19.71 -7.52 8.25
N ASP A 240 20.08 -8.59 8.96
CA ASP A 240 19.51 -9.94 8.78
C ASP A 240 18.00 -9.95 8.99
N TYR A 241 17.55 -9.31 10.07
CA TYR A 241 16.14 -9.18 10.43
C TYR A 241 15.39 -8.23 9.51
N ARG A 242 16.11 -7.42 8.72
CA ARG A 242 15.57 -6.27 7.98
C ARG A 242 14.74 -5.36 8.88
N LEU A 243 15.18 -5.22 10.13
CA LEU A 243 14.52 -4.45 11.17
C LEU A 243 14.68 -2.97 10.86
N ARG A 244 13.58 -2.24 10.81
CA ARG A 244 13.57 -0.79 10.56
C ARG A 244 12.69 -0.11 11.58
N CYS A 245 13.08 1.06 12.07
CA CYS A 245 12.28 1.88 12.99
C CYS A 245 12.19 3.31 12.46
N GLY A 246 11.07 4.01 12.70
CA GLY A 246 10.96 5.41 12.36
C GLY A 246 9.54 5.96 12.36
N THR A 247 9.41 7.17 11.81
CA THR A 247 8.11 7.85 11.69
C THR A 247 7.37 7.44 10.42
N VAL A 248 6.07 7.74 10.37
CA VAL A 248 5.26 7.53 9.16
C VAL A 248 5.89 8.19 7.91
N HIS A 249 6.46 9.38 8.06
CA HIS A 249 7.10 10.13 6.96
C HIS A 249 8.38 9.46 6.45
N SER A 250 9.18 8.84 7.33
CA SER A 250 10.40 8.14 6.92
C SER A 250 10.12 6.78 6.27
N PHE A 251 8.91 6.24 6.45
CA PHE A 251 8.45 4.98 5.85
C PHE A 251 7.57 5.15 4.61
N GLN A 252 7.45 6.36 4.07
CA GLN A 252 6.71 6.55 2.82
C GLN A 252 7.40 5.80 1.67
N GLY A 253 6.61 5.10 0.86
CA GLY A 253 7.11 4.20 -0.20
C GLY A 253 7.77 2.91 0.30
N SER A 254 7.92 2.75 1.61
CA SER A 254 8.46 1.55 2.25
C SER A 254 7.33 0.65 2.76
N GLU A 255 7.55 -0.66 2.76
CA GLU A 255 6.64 -1.70 3.25
C GLU A 255 7.43 -2.79 3.98
N ALA A 256 6.74 -3.58 4.82
CA ALA A 256 7.30 -4.74 5.51
C ALA A 256 6.26 -5.87 5.59
N ASN A 257 6.71 -7.11 5.69
CA ASN A 257 5.82 -8.24 5.94
C ASN A 257 5.06 -8.07 7.25
N THR A 258 5.79 -7.75 8.33
CA THR A 258 5.24 -7.48 9.66
C THR A 258 5.51 -6.03 10.04
N VAL A 259 4.47 -5.33 10.49
CA VAL A 259 4.59 -3.96 11.01
C VAL A 259 4.10 -3.92 12.44
N VAL A 260 4.88 -3.30 13.33
CA VAL A 260 4.48 -2.93 14.68
C VAL A 260 4.24 -1.43 14.71
N VAL A 261 3.02 -1.01 15.01
CA VAL A 261 2.66 0.40 15.17
C VAL A 261 2.58 0.73 16.65
N SER A 262 3.37 1.70 17.12
CA SER A 262 3.12 2.38 18.40
C SER A 262 2.34 3.65 18.11
N LEU A 263 1.05 3.68 18.50
CA LEU A 263 0.20 4.84 18.26
C LEU A 263 0.69 6.07 19.01
N GLY A 264 1.30 5.87 20.18
CA GLY A 264 1.94 6.85 21.02
C GLY A 264 0.97 7.88 21.57
N VAL A 265 -0.31 7.55 21.74
CA VAL A 265 -1.35 8.53 22.11
C VAL A 265 -2.23 7.99 23.22
N HIS A 266 -2.62 8.89 24.11
CA HIS A 266 -3.47 8.63 25.25
C HIS A 266 -4.64 9.64 25.29
N ARG A 267 -5.75 9.26 25.92
CA ARG A 267 -6.96 10.11 26.07
C ARG A 267 -6.70 11.44 26.77
N ASP A 268 -5.72 11.48 27.66
CA ASP A 268 -5.37 12.66 28.44
C ASP A 268 -4.22 13.47 27.81
N ASP A 269 -3.76 13.10 26.60
CA ASP A 269 -2.78 13.89 25.87
C ASP A 269 -3.34 15.23 25.39
N ALA A 270 -2.44 16.16 25.06
CA ALA A 270 -2.84 17.42 24.43
C ALA A 270 -3.70 17.18 23.17
N PRO A 271 -4.79 17.95 22.95
CA PRO A 271 -5.68 17.75 21.80
C PRO A 271 -4.98 17.84 20.44
N SER A 272 -3.86 18.56 20.34
CA SER A 272 -3.04 18.61 19.13
C SER A 272 -2.40 17.26 18.79
N ARG A 273 -1.92 16.53 19.81
CA ARG A 273 -1.33 15.19 19.66
C ARG A 273 -2.38 14.18 19.21
N GLN A 274 -3.55 14.20 19.85
CA GLN A 274 -4.68 13.34 19.49
C GLN A 274 -5.12 13.58 18.05
N ARG A 275 -5.31 14.84 17.64
CA ARG A 275 -5.67 15.19 16.26
C ARG A 275 -4.62 14.77 15.24
N PHE A 276 -3.34 14.84 15.59
CA PHE A 276 -2.27 14.43 14.69
C PHE A 276 -2.24 12.91 14.48
N ALA A 277 -2.39 12.12 15.54
CA ALA A 277 -2.50 10.67 15.42
C ALA A 277 -3.75 10.24 14.64
N ALA A 278 -4.85 10.99 14.79
CA ALA A 278 -6.12 10.77 14.07
C ALA A 278 -6.19 11.46 12.69
N ASP A 279 -5.09 12.03 12.18
CA ASP A 279 -5.06 12.58 10.83
C ASP A 279 -5.30 11.45 9.81
N LYS A 280 -6.28 11.64 8.92
CA LYS A 280 -6.73 10.59 8.00
C LYS A 280 -5.61 10.08 7.08
N ASN A 281 -4.74 10.99 6.61
CA ASN A 281 -3.72 10.70 5.62
C ASN A 281 -2.56 9.96 6.30
N LEU A 282 -2.16 10.43 7.49
CA LEU A 282 -1.17 9.77 8.35
C LEU A 282 -1.64 8.37 8.76
N PHE A 283 -2.88 8.24 9.22
CA PHE A 283 -3.41 6.98 9.71
C PHE A 283 -3.57 5.95 8.58
N ASN A 284 -4.07 6.35 7.41
CA ASN A 284 -4.12 5.47 6.24
C ASN A 284 -2.73 4.93 5.85
N VAL A 285 -1.69 5.77 5.94
CA VAL A 285 -0.32 5.33 5.67
C VAL A 285 0.16 4.32 6.71
N LEU A 286 -0.09 4.54 8.01
CA LEU A 286 0.24 3.58 9.08
C LEU A 286 -0.34 2.19 8.80
N LEU A 287 -1.63 2.13 8.48
CA LEU A 287 -2.35 0.86 8.30
C LEU A 287 -1.92 0.10 7.04
N THR A 288 -1.42 0.80 6.01
CA THR A 288 -1.12 0.21 4.69
C THR A 288 0.35 -0.18 4.49
N ARG A 289 1.20 -0.08 5.52
CA ARG A 289 2.61 -0.51 5.45
C ARG A 289 2.79 -2.02 5.58
N ALA A 290 1.85 -2.71 6.21
CA ALA A 290 1.92 -4.16 6.42
C ALA A 290 1.46 -4.94 5.19
N ARG A 291 2.21 -5.99 4.83
CA ARG A 291 1.82 -6.94 3.78
C ARG A 291 1.10 -8.16 4.34
N GLN A 292 1.53 -8.66 5.50
CA GLN A 292 1.06 -9.93 6.07
C GLN A 292 0.47 -9.77 7.47
N LYS A 293 1.14 -9.03 8.37
CA LYS A 293 0.72 -8.89 9.76
C LYS A 293 0.92 -7.46 10.26
N LEU A 294 -0.06 -6.94 10.98
CA LEU A 294 -0.02 -5.63 11.65
C LEU A 294 -0.24 -5.85 13.14
N HIS A 295 0.70 -5.37 13.95
CA HIS A 295 0.54 -5.27 15.40
C HIS A 295 0.33 -3.80 15.75
N VAL A 296 -0.64 -3.50 16.59
CA VAL A 296 -0.92 -2.13 17.05
C VAL A 296 -0.80 -2.10 18.56
N VAL A 297 0.22 -1.43 19.07
CA VAL A 297 0.43 -1.18 20.49
C VAL A 297 -0.23 0.15 20.84
N THR A 298 -1.12 0.15 21.84
CA THR A 298 -1.86 1.36 22.21
C THR A 298 -2.23 1.43 23.68
N ALA A 299 -2.12 2.62 24.25
CA ALA A 299 -2.68 2.96 25.56
C ALA A 299 -4.12 3.51 25.49
N LEU A 300 -4.71 3.58 24.29
CA LEU A 300 -6.12 3.97 24.14
C LEU A 300 -7.03 2.78 24.47
N GLU A 301 -8.06 3.05 25.27
CA GLU A 301 -9.14 2.11 25.54
C GLU A 301 -10.20 2.20 24.42
N ALA A 302 -10.89 1.08 24.17
CA ALA A 302 -12.02 1.04 23.27
C ALA A 302 -13.20 1.89 23.81
N GLY A 303 -13.86 2.66 22.94
CA GLY A 303 -15.13 3.33 23.25
C GLY A 303 -15.21 4.85 22.98
N GLU A 304 -14.10 5.52 22.69
CA GLU A 304 -14.12 6.95 22.32
C GLU A 304 -14.42 7.12 20.83
N PRO A 305 -15.44 7.90 20.41
CA PRO A 305 -15.80 8.02 18.99
C PRO A 305 -14.68 8.69 18.18
N GLY A 306 -14.28 8.06 17.06
CA GLY A 306 -13.29 8.64 16.16
C GLY A 306 -12.59 7.62 15.28
N LEU A 307 -11.76 8.11 14.35
CA LEU A 307 -11.09 7.28 13.34
C LEU A 307 -10.28 6.11 13.94
N ILE A 308 -9.58 6.36 15.05
CA ILE A 308 -8.75 5.33 15.69
C ILE A 308 -9.64 4.27 16.33
N ALA A 309 -10.69 4.66 17.05
CA ALA A 309 -11.61 3.70 17.65
C ALA A 309 -12.41 2.89 16.62
N ASP A 310 -12.85 3.51 15.51
CA ASP A 310 -13.46 2.79 14.38
C ASP A 310 -12.53 1.68 13.88
N PHE A 311 -11.21 1.94 13.86
CA PHE A 311 -10.20 0.97 13.44
C PHE A 311 -9.94 -0.11 14.49
N LEU A 312 -9.88 0.26 15.78
CA LEU A 312 -9.69 -0.71 16.86
C LEU A 312 -10.88 -1.68 16.91
N ASP A 313 -12.11 -1.19 16.79
CA ASP A 313 -13.32 -2.02 16.66
C ASP A 313 -13.23 -2.93 15.43
N TYR A 314 -12.82 -2.40 14.27
CA TYR A 314 -12.60 -3.22 13.08
C TYR A 314 -11.58 -4.35 13.31
N ALA A 315 -10.49 -4.06 14.02
CA ALA A 315 -9.41 -5.01 14.28
C ALA A 315 -9.82 -6.14 15.25
N GLU A 316 -10.78 -5.91 16.14
CA GLU A 316 -11.31 -6.94 17.04
C GLU A 316 -12.22 -7.96 16.32
N HIS A 317 -12.69 -7.64 15.12
CA HIS A 317 -13.61 -8.50 14.37
C HIS A 317 -12.86 -9.29 13.28
N PRO A 318 -12.70 -10.62 13.44
CA PRO A 318 -11.99 -11.42 12.46
C PRO A 318 -12.69 -11.37 11.10
N PRO A 319 -11.92 -11.40 9.99
CA PRO A 319 -12.48 -11.35 8.65
C PRO A 319 -13.34 -12.58 8.37
N THR A 320 -14.51 -12.36 7.77
CA THR A 320 -15.38 -13.46 7.33
C THR A 320 -15.16 -13.79 5.86
N PRO A 321 -15.28 -15.08 5.48
CA PRO A 321 -15.30 -15.48 4.07
C PRO A 321 -16.35 -14.69 3.26
N PRO A 322 -16.09 -14.40 1.98
CA PRO A 322 -17.08 -13.74 1.14
C PRO A 322 -18.33 -14.61 1.02
N ARG A 323 -19.50 -13.96 1.04
CA ARG A 323 -20.76 -14.65 0.81
C ARG A 323 -20.87 -15.08 -0.64
N SER A 324 -21.47 -16.25 -0.88
CA SER A 324 -21.82 -16.68 -2.23
C SER A 324 -22.67 -15.62 -2.92
N SER A 325 -22.40 -15.40 -4.20
CA SER A 325 -23.19 -14.50 -5.05
C SER A 325 -23.79 -15.25 -6.23
N SER A 326 -24.79 -14.62 -6.89
CA SER A 326 -25.48 -15.20 -8.04
C SER A 326 -24.53 -15.40 -9.20
N VAL A 327 -24.64 -16.55 -9.86
CA VAL A 327 -23.85 -16.90 -11.05
C VAL A 327 -24.79 -17.40 -12.15
N PRO A 328 -24.34 -17.52 -13.41
CA PRO A 328 -25.18 -18.09 -14.46
C PRO A 328 -25.68 -19.50 -14.09
N GLN A 329 -26.91 -19.86 -14.52
CA GLN A 329 -27.56 -21.14 -14.20
C GLN A 329 -26.63 -22.35 -14.34
N TRP A 330 -25.87 -22.40 -15.44
CA TRP A 330 -24.90 -23.48 -15.68
C TRP A 330 -23.87 -23.63 -14.56
N ALA A 331 -23.36 -22.52 -14.00
CA ALA A 331 -22.43 -22.55 -12.89
C ALA A 331 -23.10 -23.01 -11.58
N GLU A 332 -24.37 -22.63 -11.36
CA GLU A 332 -25.16 -23.11 -10.21
C GLU A 332 -25.37 -24.62 -10.28
N ASP A 333 -25.76 -25.13 -11.45
CA ASP A 333 -25.99 -26.56 -11.68
C ASP A 333 -24.70 -27.37 -11.46
N VAL A 334 -23.56 -26.92 -11.99
CA VAL A 334 -22.26 -27.57 -11.78
C VAL A 334 -21.83 -27.50 -10.31
N ALA A 335 -22.04 -26.36 -9.64
CA ALA A 335 -21.72 -26.21 -8.23
C ALA A 335 -22.55 -27.15 -7.34
N ALA A 336 -23.83 -27.33 -7.67
CA ALA A 336 -24.71 -28.25 -6.96
C ALA A 336 -24.25 -29.72 -7.10
N GLU A 337 -23.85 -30.13 -8.30
CA GLU A 337 -23.31 -31.48 -8.54
C GLU A 337 -21.97 -31.71 -7.82
N LEU A 338 -21.08 -30.72 -7.83
CA LEU A 338 -19.82 -30.78 -7.07
C LEU A 338 -20.07 -30.88 -5.56
N ALA A 339 -21.00 -30.09 -5.02
CA ALA A 339 -21.38 -30.14 -3.61
C ALA A 339 -22.05 -31.47 -3.24
N ALA A 340 -22.92 -32.01 -4.10
CA ALA A 340 -23.55 -33.32 -3.92
C ALA A 340 -22.52 -34.47 -3.90
N ALA A 341 -21.40 -34.30 -4.60
CA ALA A 341 -20.25 -35.20 -4.57
C ALA A 341 -19.33 -34.99 -3.35
N GLY A 342 -19.67 -34.07 -2.43
CA GLY A 342 -18.94 -33.82 -1.18
C GLY A 342 -17.78 -32.84 -1.28
N ALA A 343 -17.70 -32.05 -2.35
CA ALA A 343 -16.67 -31.01 -2.48
C ALA A 343 -17.07 -29.72 -1.76
N THR A 344 -16.08 -29.01 -1.21
CA THR A 344 -16.28 -27.65 -0.67
C THR A 344 -16.38 -26.67 -1.83
N VAL A 345 -17.52 -25.98 -1.94
CA VAL A 345 -17.82 -25.10 -3.08
C VAL A 345 -18.39 -23.77 -2.60
N SER A 346 -17.95 -22.68 -3.20
CA SER A 346 -18.61 -21.37 -3.13
C SER A 346 -18.81 -20.79 -4.53
N THR A 347 -19.89 -20.05 -4.75
CA THR A 347 -20.22 -19.47 -6.05
C THR A 347 -19.98 -17.97 -6.06
N GLY A 348 -19.58 -17.45 -7.21
CA GLY A 348 -19.40 -16.02 -7.41
C GLY A 348 -18.38 -15.43 -6.44
N TYR A 349 -17.22 -16.08 -6.34
CA TYR A 349 -16.14 -15.70 -5.42
C TYR A 349 -15.43 -14.43 -5.94
N PRO A 350 -15.41 -13.33 -5.15
CA PRO A 350 -14.86 -12.06 -5.60
C PRO A 350 -13.33 -12.06 -5.57
N VAL A 351 -12.69 -11.57 -6.63
CA VAL A 351 -11.23 -11.40 -6.72
C VAL A 351 -10.92 -10.08 -7.43
N GLY A 352 -10.61 -9.04 -6.66
CA GLY A 352 -10.45 -7.68 -7.20
C GLY A 352 -11.75 -7.21 -7.86
N ARG A 353 -11.65 -6.73 -9.10
CA ARG A 353 -12.84 -6.37 -9.89
C ARG A 353 -13.51 -7.57 -10.58
N TRP A 354 -12.91 -8.75 -10.47
CA TRP A 354 -13.36 -9.95 -11.15
C TRP A 354 -14.12 -10.88 -10.21
N THR A 355 -14.82 -11.83 -10.83
CA THR A 355 -15.49 -12.92 -10.12
C THR A 355 -15.07 -14.26 -10.71
N VAL A 356 -14.77 -15.20 -9.82
CA VAL A 356 -14.63 -16.62 -10.11
C VAL A 356 -16.02 -17.26 -9.96
N ASP A 357 -16.51 -17.90 -11.01
CA ASP A 357 -17.89 -18.41 -11.03
C ASP A 357 -18.10 -19.49 -9.97
N ILE A 358 -17.13 -20.41 -9.83
CA ILE A 358 -17.14 -21.43 -8.78
C ILE A 358 -15.74 -21.51 -8.16
N CYS A 359 -15.62 -21.32 -6.86
CA CYS A 359 -14.42 -21.62 -6.10
C CYS A 359 -14.55 -23.02 -5.51
N LEU A 360 -13.68 -23.93 -5.95
CA LEU A 360 -13.58 -25.30 -5.49
C LEU A 360 -12.45 -25.42 -4.47
N GLY A 361 -12.78 -25.81 -3.24
CA GLY A 361 -11.85 -25.86 -2.10
C GLY A 361 -11.90 -24.60 -1.22
N ASP A 362 -11.32 -24.71 -0.03
CA ASP A 362 -11.33 -23.70 1.04
C ASP A 362 -9.94 -23.26 1.52
N ASP A 363 -8.87 -23.76 0.92
CA ASP A 363 -7.49 -23.48 1.35
C ASP A 363 -6.56 -23.08 0.17
N ALA A 364 -5.24 -23.18 0.34
CA ALA A 364 -4.21 -22.86 -0.65
C ALA A 364 -4.36 -23.61 -1.98
N ASP A 365 -4.97 -24.79 -1.95
CA ASP A 365 -5.22 -25.60 -3.12
C ASP A 365 -6.51 -25.25 -3.87
N ALA A 366 -7.22 -24.20 -3.47
CA ALA A 366 -8.45 -23.80 -4.15
C ALA A 366 -8.26 -23.56 -5.65
N VAL A 367 -9.28 -23.91 -6.43
CA VAL A 367 -9.31 -23.79 -7.89
C VAL A 367 -10.52 -22.94 -8.29
N GLY A 368 -10.28 -21.98 -9.17
CA GLY A 368 -11.34 -21.17 -9.76
C GLY A 368 -11.87 -21.77 -11.05
N LEU A 369 -13.12 -22.19 -11.06
CA LEU A 369 -13.78 -22.68 -12.27
C LEU A 369 -14.49 -21.52 -12.96
N ILE A 370 -14.22 -21.40 -14.26
CA ILE A 370 -14.77 -20.36 -15.13
C ILE A 370 -15.78 -20.99 -16.07
N CYS A 371 -17.05 -20.64 -15.90
CA CYS A 371 -18.18 -21.34 -16.48
C CYS A 371 -18.69 -20.69 -17.78
N GLY A 372 -18.12 -19.55 -18.18
CA GLY A 372 -18.43 -18.89 -19.44
C GLY A 372 -17.42 -17.81 -19.84
N VAL A 373 -17.58 -17.32 -21.07
CA VAL A 373 -16.91 -16.08 -21.52
C VAL A 373 -17.40 -14.93 -20.65
N HIS A 374 -16.50 -13.98 -20.36
CA HIS A 374 -16.87 -12.80 -19.58
C HIS A 374 -17.98 -12.02 -20.28
N PRO A 375 -18.98 -11.47 -19.55
CA PRO A 375 -20.09 -10.71 -20.16
C PRO A 375 -19.62 -9.55 -21.06
N ASP A 376 -18.54 -8.87 -20.67
CA ASP A 376 -17.93 -7.79 -21.47
C ASP A 376 -17.11 -8.26 -22.69
N GLY A 377 -17.11 -9.57 -22.96
CA GLY A 377 -16.52 -10.18 -24.16
C GLY A 377 -15.14 -10.83 -23.97
N PRO A 378 -14.54 -11.29 -25.08
CA PRO A 378 -13.31 -12.11 -25.03
C PRO A 378 -12.09 -11.40 -24.45
N ALA A 379 -11.92 -10.10 -24.70
CA ALA A 379 -10.80 -9.34 -24.15
C ALA A 379 -10.84 -9.29 -22.62
N ALA A 380 -12.00 -8.96 -22.05
CA ALA A 380 -12.21 -8.98 -20.60
C ALA A 380 -12.04 -10.38 -20.01
N HIS A 381 -12.43 -11.43 -20.74
CA HIS A 381 -12.18 -12.81 -20.32
C HIS A 381 -10.68 -13.12 -20.21
N VAL A 382 -9.87 -12.72 -21.20
CA VAL A 382 -8.41 -12.90 -21.17
C VAL A 382 -7.77 -12.10 -20.04
N ASP A 383 -8.21 -10.86 -19.81
CA ASP A 383 -7.73 -10.02 -18.72
C ASP A 383 -8.05 -10.62 -17.35
N ARG A 384 -9.28 -11.13 -17.16
CA ARG A 384 -9.66 -11.87 -15.95
C ARG A 384 -8.74 -13.06 -15.71
N GLN A 385 -8.50 -13.89 -16.73
CA GLN A 385 -7.61 -15.05 -16.62
C GLN A 385 -6.17 -14.64 -16.27
N ARG A 386 -5.66 -13.57 -16.88
CA ARG A 386 -4.32 -13.04 -16.59
C ARG A 386 -4.20 -12.58 -15.14
N VAL A 387 -5.16 -11.79 -14.66
CA VAL A 387 -5.15 -11.27 -13.28
C VAL A 387 -5.26 -12.40 -12.26
N LEU A 388 -6.22 -13.32 -12.43
CA LEU A 388 -6.39 -14.48 -11.54
C LEU A 388 -5.09 -15.29 -11.42
N ARG A 389 -4.42 -15.58 -12.54
CA ARG A 389 -3.13 -16.29 -12.53
C ARG A 389 -2.02 -15.48 -11.87
N GLN A 390 -1.97 -14.16 -12.12
CA GLN A 390 -0.98 -13.27 -11.52
C GLN A 390 -1.09 -13.23 -9.98
N VAL A 391 -2.31 -13.28 -9.43
CA VAL A 391 -2.54 -13.35 -7.98
C VAL A 391 -2.55 -14.78 -7.44
N GLY A 392 -2.10 -15.75 -8.24
CA GLY A 392 -1.81 -17.11 -7.82
C GLY A 392 -3.00 -18.07 -7.78
N TRP A 393 -4.10 -17.77 -8.48
CA TRP A 393 -5.18 -18.74 -8.68
C TRP A 393 -4.81 -19.77 -9.75
N ARG A 394 -5.18 -21.02 -9.48
CA ARG A 394 -5.34 -22.05 -10.53
C ARG A 394 -6.74 -21.91 -11.10
N THR A 395 -6.86 -21.86 -12.43
CA THR A 395 -8.15 -21.74 -13.10
C THR A 395 -8.41 -22.88 -14.08
N ARG A 396 -9.68 -23.26 -14.23
CA ARG A 396 -10.15 -24.21 -15.25
C ARG A 396 -11.42 -23.71 -15.92
N ASP A 397 -11.47 -23.77 -17.24
CA ASP A 397 -12.68 -23.46 -17.99
C ASP A 397 -13.62 -24.68 -18.01
N VAL A 398 -14.86 -24.44 -17.60
CA VAL A 398 -15.93 -25.43 -17.48
C VAL A 398 -17.15 -24.94 -18.28
N PHE A 399 -16.98 -24.76 -19.59
CA PHE A 399 -18.04 -24.23 -20.45
C PHE A 399 -19.10 -25.28 -20.80
N PRO A 400 -20.39 -24.92 -20.93
CA PRO A 400 -21.47 -25.86 -21.24
C PRO A 400 -21.22 -26.65 -22.53
N SER A 401 -20.64 -26.00 -23.54
CA SER A 401 -20.35 -26.59 -24.86
C SER A 401 -19.37 -27.78 -24.78
N ARG A 402 -18.48 -27.79 -23.79
CA ARG A 402 -17.52 -28.89 -23.58
C ARG A 402 -18.19 -30.16 -23.04
N TYR A 403 -19.31 -30.00 -22.35
CA TYR A 403 -20.00 -31.08 -21.64
C TYR A 403 -21.39 -31.38 -22.20
N ALA A 404 -21.71 -30.85 -23.39
CA ALA A 404 -23.04 -30.97 -24.01
C ALA A 404 -24.19 -30.52 -23.08
N GLY A 405 -23.93 -29.52 -22.23
CA GLY A 405 -24.89 -29.02 -21.24
C GLY A 405 -25.19 -29.98 -20.09
N ASN A 406 -24.37 -31.01 -19.85
CA ASN A 406 -24.55 -31.93 -18.73
C ASN A 406 -23.68 -31.55 -17.52
N PRO A 407 -24.26 -31.01 -16.43
CA PRO A 407 -23.50 -30.52 -15.27
C PRO A 407 -22.86 -31.66 -14.47
N THR A 408 -23.51 -32.83 -14.35
CA THR A 408 -22.94 -34.02 -13.69
C THR A 408 -21.65 -34.46 -14.39
N ARG A 409 -21.63 -34.48 -15.73
CA ARG A 409 -20.43 -34.81 -16.51
C ARG A 409 -19.31 -33.80 -16.28
N ALA A 410 -19.64 -32.52 -16.18
CA ALA A 410 -18.68 -31.48 -15.87
C ALA A 410 -18.09 -31.65 -14.46
N ALA A 411 -18.94 -31.89 -13.45
CA ALA A 411 -18.51 -32.11 -12.08
C ALA A 411 -17.57 -33.32 -11.96
N LEU A 412 -17.91 -34.46 -12.57
CA LEU A 412 -17.06 -35.66 -12.55
C LEU A 412 -15.69 -35.42 -13.20
N ASP A 413 -15.64 -34.72 -14.34
CA ASP A 413 -14.39 -34.37 -15.03
C ASP A 413 -13.53 -33.41 -14.20
N VAL A 414 -14.15 -32.42 -13.54
CA VAL A 414 -13.46 -31.50 -12.63
C VAL A 414 -12.88 -32.25 -11.43
N LEU A 415 -13.64 -33.15 -10.80
CA LEU A 415 -13.17 -33.92 -9.64
C LEU A 415 -12.08 -34.93 -10.00
N ALA A 416 -12.09 -35.48 -11.22
CA ALA A 416 -11.01 -36.34 -11.71
C ALA A 416 -9.68 -35.58 -11.79
N ASP A 417 -9.72 -34.31 -12.21
CA ASP A 417 -8.54 -33.45 -12.30
C ASP A 417 -8.13 -32.84 -10.95
N PHE A 418 -9.06 -32.74 -9.99
CA PHE A 418 -8.83 -32.17 -8.66
C PHE A 418 -9.36 -33.08 -7.53
N PRO A 419 -8.77 -34.28 -7.35
CA PRO A 419 -9.28 -35.27 -6.38
C PRO A 419 -9.16 -34.82 -4.92
N HIS A 420 -8.28 -33.85 -4.63
CA HIS A 420 -8.11 -33.28 -3.29
C HIS A 420 -9.27 -32.35 -2.87
N ALA A 421 -10.16 -31.99 -3.79
CA ALA A 421 -11.33 -31.17 -3.49
C ALA A 421 -12.43 -31.93 -2.73
N THR A 422 -12.39 -33.26 -2.74
CA THR A 422 -13.30 -34.14 -2.00
C THR A 422 -12.57 -34.78 -0.83
N GLY A 423 -12.76 -34.25 0.37
CA GLY A 423 -12.16 -34.75 1.61
C GLY A 423 -12.29 -33.73 2.74
N PRO A 424 -12.22 -34.17 4.01
CA PRO A 424 -12.25 -33.24 5.13
C PRO A 424 -11.12 -32.20 5.01
N SER A 425 -11.45 -30.93 5.25
CA SER A 425 -10.49 -29.82 5.23
C SER A 425 -9.27 -30.18 6.08
N ARG A 426 -8.06 -29.94 5.57
CA ARG A 426 -6.81 -30.12 6.35
C ARG A 426 -6.56 -28.97 7.33
N SER A 427 -7.60 -28.28 7.77
CA SER A 427 -7.50 -27.19 8.75
C SER A 427 -7.58 -27.75 10.17
N GLY A 428 -6.44 -27.86 10.87
CA GLY A 428 -6.42 -27.97 12.34
C GLY A 428 -5.59 -29.06 13.02
N GLN A 429 -4.52 -29.59 12.40
CA GLN A 429 -3.44 -30.23 13.18
C GLN A 429 -2.15 -29.46 12.95
N GLY A 430 -1.98 -28.39 13.73
CA GLY A 430 -0.64 -27.92 14.06
C GLY A 430 0.08 -29.05 14.80
N ASP A 431 1.31 -29.32 14.38
CA ASP A 431 2.21 -30.29 14.99
C ASP A 431 2.44 -29.96 16.48
N ASP A 432 1.60 -30.51 17.34
CA ASP A 432 1.92 -30.75 18.73
C ASP A 432 2.57 -32.14 18.83
N LYS A 433 3.84 -32.22 18.40
CA LYS A 433 4.70 -33.38 18.65
C LYS A 433 6.03 -32.94 19.25
N ALA A 434 5.97 -32.80 20.57
CA ALA A 434 6.88 -33.46 21.51
C ALA A 434 8.25 -33.85 20.93
N HIS A 435 9.26 -33.03 21.21
CA HIS A 435 10.63 -33.51 21.37
C HIS A 435 11.03 -33.29 22.83
N GLY A 436 10.73 -34.29 23.65
CA GLY A 436 11.36 -34.43 24.94
C GLY A 436 12.82 -34.89 24.76
N ARG A 437 13.75 -34.02 25.11
CA ARG A 437 14.84 -34.23 26.09
C ARG A 437 15.83 -33.07 26.01
#